data_AF-W2RMF3-F1
#
_entry.id   AF-W2RMF3-F1
#
_cell.length_a   1.000
_cell.length_b   1.000
_cell.length_c   1.000
_cell.angle_alpha   90.00
_cell.angle_beta   90.00
_cell.angle_gamma   90.00
#
_symmetry.space_group_name_H-M   'P 1'
#
loop_
_entity.id
_entity.type
_entity.pdbx_description
1 polymer ?
#
loop_
_entity_poly.entity_id
_entity_poly.type
_entity_poly.pdbx_seq_one_letter_code
_entity_poly.pdbx_strand_id
1 'polypeptide(L)'
;MANRNEHQGLCPPPFLQESTFPETGGFLPGRFCQPIPQLLNLTCCLPCPLTDLLYSEGFEERTEIANWVNVGALIVSVFLLLSFAVLDTKWTHRHYLSICLTISVVFIELAFIIPLAANPDQCFNEITPNFMKSSGVCALSGALLLFGGWGAVIWVFLRALSLHLQICWEVIPGNKFFLSSLVVGWLIPTIALAIVLAVTGVSFRFGNVCHVNHKLALQDFWGPLLAFAAIGMVLQFITLGYCVHVYVKSLMDDKSSTTGTSSNMQSYSGSIATRTAKQTFRRVKRVVELQWRGACIVLLIIGEVVFFSVVFVSMDNAFQLSDDLIRKATPWLTCLVDPEQTKDDCLPLVSGMTQPEGVVLAVLICLGMSGFWCALFFGRWSMVLGWMDLFQRKLLRKNEFVSADARRNDPRTYEMLGGTPQPLNLNPPDRSYQSPISPDSQQWDDPDKAGYYGGVRTYVTPAASYSVPRPPSSGMNKDWDPRMTWAKSHPVSPPQGYPRPKDFGNN
;
A
#
# COMPACT_ATOMS: atom_id res chain seq x y z
N MET A 1 -3.48 -49.47 -36.71
CA MET A 1 -3.62 -48.37 -37.69
C MET A 1 -4.46 -47.30 -37.03
N ALA A 2 -3.81 -46.38 -36.32
CA ALA A 2 -4.50 -45.32 -35.58
C ALA A 2 -5.13 -44.32 -36.56
N ASN A 3 -6.35 -43.87 -36.26
CA ASN A 3 -7.05 -42.81 -37.00
C ASN A 3 -6.11 -41.62 -37.16
N ARG A 4 -5.57 -41.40 -38.37
CA ARG A 4 -4.90 -40.14 -38.70
C ARG A 4 -5.96 -39.05 -38.61
N ASN A 5 -5.80 -38.13 -37.66
CA ASN A 5 -6.55 -36.89 -37.69
C ASN A 5 -6.26 -36.23 -39.05
N GLU A 6 -7.30 -35.79 -39.76
CA GLU A 6 -7.22 -35.22 -41.12
C GLU A 6 -6.15 -34.10 -41.22
N HIS A 7 -5.91 -33.42 -40.09
CA HIS A 7 -4.97 -32.31 -39.93
C HIS A 7 -3.51 -32.70 -39.60
N GLN A 8 -3.19 -33.98 -39.35
CA GLN A 8 -1.80 -34.43 -39.19
C GLN A 8 -1.03 -34.36 -40.51
N GLY A 9 -1.70 -34.63 -41.63
CA GLY A 9 -1.07 -34.65 -42.95
C GLY A 9 0.14 -35.57 -42.99
N LEU A 10 1.29 -35.00 -43.35
CA LEU A 10 2.59 -35.69 -43.44
C LEU A 10 3.48 -35.52 -42.20
N CYS A 11 3.04 -34.78 -41.19
CA CYS A 11 3.79 -34.61 -39.95
C CYS A 11 3.66 -35.86 -39.07
N PRO A 12 4.74 -36.29 -38.37
CA PRO A 12 4.64 -37.39 -37.42
C PRO A 12 3.77 -36.97 -36.21
N PRO A 13 3.01 -37.89 -35.58
CA PRO A 13 2.31 -37.57 -34.33
C PRO A 13 3.34 -37.17 -33.24
N PRO A 14 2.99 -36.25 -32.31
CA PRO A 14 1.72 -35.52 -32.17
C PRO A 14 1.62 -34.24 -33.03
N PHE A 15 2.56 -34.00 -33.95
CA PHE A 15 2.62 -32.78 -34.74
C PHE A 15 1.51 -32.71 -35.80
N LEU A 16 1.08 -31.48 -36.09
CA LEU A 16 0.04 -31.17 -37.07
C LEU A 16 0.61 -30.34 -38.21
N GLN A 17 0.11 -30.55 -39.43
CA GLN A 17 0.62 -29.88 -40.63
C GLN A 17 -0.03 -28.50 -40.77
N GLU A 18 0.79 -27.43 -40.78
CA GLU A 18 0.29 -26.04 -40.76
C GLU A 18 -0.65 -25.73 -41.93
N SER A 19 -0.32 -26.21 -43.14
CA SER A 19 -1.08 -25.91 -44.36
C SER A 19 -2.48 -26.52 -44.41
N THR A 20 -2.84 -27.37 -43.45
CA THR A 20 -4.20 -27.89 -43.28
C THR A 20 -5.10 -26.96 -42.47
N PHE A 21 -4.56 -25.85 -41.93
CA PHE A 21 -5.27 -24.88 -41.11
C PHE A 21 -5.43 -23.53 -41.83
N PRO A 22 -6.46 -22.75 -41.50
CA PRO A 22 -6.68 -21.45 -42.12
C PRO A 22 -5.55 -20.47 -41.79
N GLU A 23 -5.20 -19.63 -42.77
CA GLU A 23 -4.21 -18.54 -42.61
C GLU A 23 -4.80 -17.29 -41.93
N THR A 24 -6.06 -17.33 -41.51
CA THR A 24 -6.76 -16.23 -40.83
C THR A 24 -7.53 -16.74 -39.62
N GLY A 25 -7.70 -15.88 -38.62
CA GLY A 25 -8.33 -16.24 -37.34
C GLY A 25 -7.33 -16.63 -36.26
N GLY A 26 -7.73 -16.45 -34.99
CA GLY A 26 -6.85 -16.68 -33.83
C GLY A 26 -5.56 -15.84 -33.83
N PHE A 27 -4.61 -16.24 -32.99
CA PHE A 27 -3.28 -15.63 -32.88
C PHE A 27 -2.23 -16.42 -33.66
N LEU A 28 -2.10 -16.14 -34.96
CA LEU A 28 -1.15 -16.82 -35.84
C LEU A 28 0.32 -16.77 -35.33
N PRO A 29 0.84 -15.63 -34.83
CA PRO A 29 2.20 -15.60 -34.27
C PRO A 29 2.38 -16.42 -32.98
N GLY A 30 1.28 -16.91 -32.39
CA GLY A 30 1.30 -17.82 -31.24
C GLY A 30 1.41 -19.29 -31.60
N ARG A 31 1.32 -19.64 -32.89
CA ARG A 31 1.52 -21.03 -33.34
C ARG A 31 2.96 -21.44 -33.10
N PHE A 32 3.16 -22.63 -32.55
CA PHE A 32 4.50 -23.18 -32.31
C PHE A 32 4.87 -24.15 -33.44
N CYS A 33 5.34 -23.57 -34.55
CA CYS A 33 5.57 -24.27 -35.82
C CYS A 33 7.01 -24.10 -36.29
N GLN A 34 7.57 -25.11 -36.95
CA GLN A 34 8.89 -25.04 -37.56
C GLN A 34 8.94 -25.87 -38.87
N PRO A 35 9.62 -25.39 -39.93
CA PRO A 35 9.87 -26.18 -41.12
C PRO A 35 10.83 -27.33 -40.81
N ILE A 36 10.52 -28.52 -41.31
CA ILE A 36 11.33 -29.72 -41.16
C ILE A 36 12.07 -30.00 -42.49
N PRO A 37 13.40 -29.85 -42.56
CA PRO A 37 14.16 -30.05 -43.80
C PRO A 37 13.99 -31.44 -44.41
N GLN A 38 13.84 -32.47 -43.56
CA GLN A 38 13.70 -33.87 -43.97
C GLN A 38 12.36 -34.16 -44.65
N LEU A 39 11.35 -33.30 -44.45
CA LEU A 39 10.00 -33.43 -45.01
C LEU A 39 9.76 -32.38 -46.09
N LEU A 40 10.74 -32.15 -46.97
CA LEU A 40 10.62 -31.20 -48.09
C LEU A 40 10.31 -29.75 -47.63
N ASN A 41 10.84 -29.35 -46.46
CA ASN A 41 10.55 -28.07 -45.78
C ASN A 41 9.07 -27.88 -45.41
N LEU A 42 8.33 -28.96 -45.17
CA LEU A 42 6.99 -28.88 -44.61
C LEU A 42 7.03 -28.29 -43.19
N THR A 43 6.11 -27.36 -42.90
CA THR A 43 5.95 -26.80 -41.57
C THR A 43 5.04 -27.66 -40.70
N CYS A 44 5.58 -28.15 -39.58
CA CYS A 44 4.85 -28.91 -38.58
C CYS A 44 4.74 -28.10 -37.29
N CYS A 45 3.57 -28.21 -36.64
CA CYS A 45 3.21 -27.44 -35.46
C CYS A 45 2.87 -28.36 -34.29
N LEU A 46 3.11 -27.87 -33.07
CA LEU A 46 2.57 -28.49 -31.86
C LEU A 46 1.08 -28.16 -31.69
N PRO A 47 0.31 -29.09 -31.09
CA PRO A 47 -1.09 -28.85 -30.75
C PRO A 47 -1.25 -27.78 -29.65
N CYS A 48 -2.41 -27.14 -29.65
CA CYS A 48 -2.88 -26.18 -28.65
C CYS A 48 -3.87 -26.90 -27.69
N PRO A 49 -3.82 -26.62 -26.37
CA PRO A 49 -2.92 -25.69 -25.69
C PRO A 49 -1.54 -26.30 -25.44
N LEU A 50 -0.49 -25.48 -25.56
CA LEU A 50 0.89 -25.95 -25.40
C LEU A 50 1.18 -26.44 -23.97
N THR A 51 0.46 -25.92 -22.98
CA THR A 51 0.59 -26.31 -21.56
C THR A 51 0.37 -27.80 -21.34
N ASP A 52 -0.50 -28.43 -22.13
CA ASP A 52 -0.81 -29.87 -22.03
C ASP A 52 0.38 -30.75 -22.43
N LEU A 53 1.34 -30.22 -23.18
CA LEU A 53 2.57 -30.94 -23.55
C LEU A 53 3.74 -30.62 -22.63
N LEU A 54 3.72 -29.45 -22.00
CA LEU A 54 4.83 -28.94 -21.19
C LEU A 54 4.73 -29.33 -19.71
N TYR A 55 3.53 -29.63 -19.24
CA TYR A 55 3.25 -29.88 -17.83
C TYR A 55 2.55 -31.22 -17.62
N SER A 56 2.61 -31.73 -16.39
CA SER A 56 1.95 -32.98 -16.00
C SER A 56 0.44 -32.91 -16.14
N GLU A 57 -0.21 -34.06 -16.24
CA GLU A 57 -1.68 -34.14 -16.25
C GLU A 57 -2.28 -33.49 -15.00
N GLY A 58 -3.40 -32.78 -15.17
CA GLY A 58 -4.07 -32.05 -14.08
C GLY A 58 -3.41 -30.72 -13.69
N PHE A 59 -2.42 -30.23 -14.45
CA PHE A 59 -1.82 -28.92 -14.21
C PHE A 59 -2.87 -27.80 -14.23
N GLU A 60 -3.78 -27.80 -15.20
CA GLU A 60 -4.83 -26.78 -15.31
C GLU A 60 -5.76 -26.77 -14.08
N GLU A 61 -6.20 -27.94 -13.61
CA GLU A 61 -7.01 -28.08 -12.40
C GLU A 61 -6.30 -27.51 -11.16
N ARG A 62 -4.98 -27.73 -11.04
CA ARG A 62 -4.18 -27.14 -9.95
C ARG A 62 -4.08 -25.63 -10.07
N THR A 63 -3.97 -25.09 -11.28
CA THR A 63 -3.97 -23.63 -11.48
C THR A 63 -5.32 -22.99 -11.17
N GLU A 64 -6.43 -23.74 -11.26
CA GLU A 64 -7.76 -23.27 -10.89
C GLU A 64 -7.85 -22.87 -9.41
N ILE A 65 -7.07 -23.51 -8.54
CA ILE A 65 -6.98 -23.15 -7.11
C ILE A 65 -6.64 -21.66 -6.95
N ALA A 66 -5.74 -21.13 -7.77
CA ALA A 66 -5.37 -19.71 -7.72
C ALA A 66 -6.53 -18.78 -8.13
N ASN A 67 -7.41 -19.23 -9.03
CA ASN A 67 -8.62 -18.48 -9.40
C ASN A 67 -9.60 -18.40 -8.23
N TRP A 68 -9.77 -19.49 -7.47
CA TRP A 68 -10.60 -19.50 -6.26
C TRP A 68 -10.01 -18.65 -5.13
N VAL A 69 -8.68 -18.60 -5.00
CA VAL A 69 -8.01 -17.65 -4.08
C VAL A 69 -8.36 -16.21 -4.44
N ASN A 70 -8.36 -15.86 -5.74
CA ASN A 70 -8.78 -14.53 -6.21
C ASN A 70 -10.25 -14.21 -5.87
N VAL A 71 -11.16 -15.20 -5.90
CA VAL A 71 -12.55 -15.00 -5.45
C VAL A 71 -12.59 -14.60 -3.98
N GLY A 72 -11.86 -15.32 -3.12
CA GLY A 72 -11.73 -14.98 -1.71
C GLY A 72 -11.14 -13.58 -1.49
N ALA A 73 -10.08 -13.26 -2.22
CA ALA A 73 -9.43 -11.95 -2.18
C ALA A 73 -10.40 -10.83 -2.59
N LEU A 74 -11.16 -11.02 -3.67
CA LEU A 74 -12.15 -10.06 -4.16
C LEU A 74 -13.23 -9.76 -3.11
N ILE A 75 -13.75 -10.79 -2.43
CA ILE A 75 -14.76 -10.58 -1.38
C ILE A 75 -14.20 -9.66 -0.29
N VAL A 76 -12.96 -9.88 0.12
CA VAL A 76 -12.31 -9.07 1.16
C VAL A 76 -11.98 -7.66 0.63
N SER A 77 -11.49 -7.53 -0.60
CA SER A 77 -11.20 -6.26 -1.27
C SER A 77 -12.48 -5.42 -1.45
N VAL A 78 -13.59 -6.04 -1.84
CA VAL A 78 -14.92 -5.39 -1.92
C VAL A 78 -15.39 -4.96 -0.54
N PHE A 79 -15.27 -5.80 0.49
CA PHE A 79 -15.59 -5.41 1.86
C PHE A 79 -14.76 -4.20 2.32
N LEU A 80 -13.48 -4.15 1.97
CA LEU A 80 -12.60 -3.02 2.28
C LEU A 80 -13.04 -1.74 1.55
N LEU A 81 -13.36 -1.81 0.25
CA LEU A 81 -13.86 -0.66 -0.52
C LEU A 81 -15.23 -0.18 -0.02
N LEU A 82 -16.15 -1.10 0.29
CA LEU A 82 -17.44 -0.77 0.90
C LEU A 82 -17.25 -0.11 2.27
N SER A 83 -16.30 -0.59 3.07
CA SER A 83 -15.94 0.05 4.34
C SER A 83 -15.47 1.49 4.11
N PHE A 84 -14.64 1.75 3.10
CA PHE A 84 -14.22 3.11 2.77
C PHE A 84 -15.36 4.00 2.26
N ALA A 85 -16.33 3.45 1.52
CA ALA A 85 -17.45 4.20 0.97
C ALA A 85 -18.52 4.53 2.03
N VAL A 86 -18.87 3.56 2.88
CA VAL A 86 -20.02 3.64 3.79
C VAL A 86 -19.65 4.17 5.17
N LEU A 87 -18.52 3.73 5.74
CA LEU A 87 -18.17 4.11 7.11
C LEU A 87 -17.51 5.48 7.17
N ASP A 88 -17.74 6.17 8.28
CA ASP A 88 -17.08 7.44 8.56
C ASP A 88 -15.55 7.31 8.63
N THR A 89 -14.86 8.43 8.37
CA THR A 89 -13.39 8.53 8.44
C THR A 89 -12.84 8.21 9.82
N LYS A 90 -13.64 8.37 10.88
CA LYS A 90 -13.28 7.99 12.26
C LYS A 90 -12.99 6.49 12.42
N TRP A 91 -13.65 5.64 11.63
CA TRP A 91 -13.49 4.20 11.68
C TRP A 91 -12.44 3.71 10.68
N THR A 92 -12.40 4.33 9.51
CA THR A 92 -11.58 3.86 8.38
C THR A 92 -10.20 4.49 8.32
N HIS A 93 -10.06 5.74 8.76
CA HIS A 93 -8.89 6.59 8.47
C HIS A 93 -8.46 6.51 7.00
N ARG A 94 -9.46 6.44 6.10
CA ARG A 94 -9.25 6.19 4.68
C ARG A 94 -8.35 7.25 4.05
N HIS A 95 -7.46 6.79 3.18
CA HIS A 95 -6.61 7.65 2.37
C HIS A 95 -6.77 7.26 0.91
N TYR A 96 -6.90 8.26 0.02
CA TYR A 96 -7.21 8.02 -1.39
C TYR A 96 -6.18 7.12 -2.09
N LEU A 97 -4.88 7.27 -1.79
CA LEU A 97 -3.83 6.36 -2.30
C LEU A 97 -4.06 4.89 -1.96
N SER A 98 -4.68 4.60 -0.80
CA SER A 98 -5.01 3.22 -0.43
C SER A 98 -6.25 2.74 -1.18
N ILE A 99 -7.26 3.60 -1.30
CA ILE A 99 -8.49 3.29 -2.04
C ILE A 99 -8.16 2.97 -3.51
N CYS A 100 -7.40 3.84 -4.18
CA CYS A 100 -7.09 3.66 -5.59
C CYS A 100 -6.19 2.44 -5.84
N LEU A 101 -5.23 2.15 -4.94
CA LEU A 101 -4.47 0.90 -4.99
C LEU A 101 -5.37 -0.33 -4.86
N THR A 102 -6.30 -0.33 -3.91
CA THR A 102 -7.27 -1.43 -3.76
C THR A 102 -8.15 -1.58 -5.00
N ILE A 103 -8.59 -0.48 -5.63
CA ILE A 103 -9.33 -0.54 -6.90
C ILE A 103 -8.48 -1.18 -8.01
N SER A 104 -7.19 -0.84 -8.11
CA SER A 104 -6.28 -1.49 -9.06
C SER A 104 -6.12 -2.99 -8.81
N VAL A 105 -6.03 -3.41 -7.54
CA VAL A 105 -5.99 -4.83 -7.17
C VAL A 105 -7.31 -5.53 -7.51
N VAL A 106 -8.46 -4.88 -7.34
CA VAL A 106 -9.76 -5.43 -7.79
C VAL A 106 -9.78 -5.67 -9.30
N PHE A 107 -9.18 -4.80 -10.11
CA PHE A 107 -9.05 -5.07 -11.54
C PHE A 107 -8.19 -6.30 -11.84
N ILE A 108 -7.10 -6.52 -11.08
CA ILE A 108 -6.30 -7.75 -11.17
C ILE A 108 -7.16 -8.96 -10.81
N GLU A 109 -7.87 -8.94 -9.69
CA GLU A 109 -8.72 -10.06 -9.23
C GLU A 109 -9.80 -10.42 -10.26
N LEU A 110 -10.46 -9.40 -10.85
CA LEU A 110 -11.46 -9.60 -11.90
C LEU A 110 -10.88 -10.28 -13.14
N ALA A 111 -9.59 -10.10 -13.45
CA ALA A 111 -8.95 -10.75 -14.58
C ALA A 111 -8.88 -12.28 -14.45
N PHE A 112 -8.87 -12.83 -13.24
CA PHE A 112 -8.88 -14.28 -12.99
C PHE A 112 -10.30 -14.82 -12.85
N ILE A 113 -11.20 -14.02 -12.28
CA ILE A 113 -12.59 -14.41 -12.03
C ILE A 113 -13.41 -14.48 -13.32
N ILE A 114 -13.15 -13.58 -14.28
CA ILE A 114 -13.88 -13.56 -15.55
C ILE A 114 -13.66 -14.86 -16.35
N PRO A 115 -12.43 -15.33 -16.57
CA PRO A 115 -12.22 -16.62 -17.21
C PRO A 115 -12.69 -17.81 -16.38
N LEU A 116 -12.61 -17.75 -15.05
CA LEU A 116 -13.18 -18.78 -14.18
C LEU A 116 -14.70 -18.93 -14.40
N ALA A 117 -15.41 -17.81 -14.52
CA ALA A 117 -16.86 -17.82 -14.72
C ALA A 117 -17.27 -18.17 -16.16
N ALA A 118 -16.47 -17.75 -17.15
CA ALA A 118 -16.79 -17.92 -18.56
C ALA A 118 -16.30 -19.26 -19.15
N ASN A 119 -15.30 -19.89 -18.54
CA ASN A 119 -14.61 -21.10 -19.01
C ASN A 119 -14.31 -21.07 -20.53
N PRO A 120 -13.46 -20.13 -21.00
CA PRO A 120 -13.25 -19.90 -22.43
C PRO A 120 -12.40 -20.99 -23.08
N ASP A 121 -12.70 -21.30 -24.34
CA ASP A 121 -11.81 -22.12 -25.17
C ASP A 121 -10.50 -21.36 -25.43
N GLN A 122 -9.38 -21.91 -24.93
CA GLN A 122 -8.05 -21.30 -25.09
C GLN A 122 -7.58 -21.30 -26.55
N CYS A 123 -8.06 -22.25 -27.35
CA CYS A 123 -7.63 -22.49 -28.72
C CYS A 123 -8.73 -22.12 -29.72
N PHE A 124 -8.36 -21.39 -30.76
CA PHE A 124 -9.23 -21.09 -31.89
C PHE A 124 -9.39 -22.31 -32.82
N ASN A 125 -8.29 -23.05 -32.99
CA ASN A 125 -8.23 -24.37 -33.62
C ASN A 125 -7.06 -25.15 -33.01
N GLU A 126 -6.84 -26.37 -33.48
CA GLU A 126 -5.92 -27.36 -32.93
C GLU A 126 -4.45 -26.90 -32.87
N ILE A 127 -4.05 -25.85 -33.61
CA ILE A 127 -2.69 -25.29 -33.54
C ILE A 127 -2.64 -23.80 -33.15
N THR A 128 -3.79 -23.10 -33.18
CA THR A 128 -3.83 -21.63 -33.05
C THR A 128 -4.52 -21.20 -31.77
N PRO A 129 -3.84 -20.47 -30.86
CA PRO A 129 -4.48 -19.94 -29.65
C PRO A 129 -5.45 -18.79 -29.96
N ASN A 130 -6.45 -18.60 -29.10
CA ASN A 130 -7.34 -17.46 -29.13
C ASN A 130 -6.63 -16.16 -28.64
N PHE A 131 -7.06 -15.02 -29.16
CA PHE A 131 -6.59 -13.69 -28.74
C PHE A 131 -7.72 -12.69 -28.56
N MET A 132 -7.37 -11.46 -28.16
CA MET A 132 -8.32 -10.39 -27.90
C MET A 132 -9.35 -10.09 -29.00
N LYS A 133 -9.07 -10.37 -30.29
CA LYS A 133 -10.08 -10.14 -31.34
C LYS A 133 -10.93 -11.38 -31.65
N SER A 134 -10.50 -12.58 -31.27
CA SER A 134 -11.27 -13.82 -31.44
C SER A 134 -12.06 -14.21 -30.18
N SER A 135 -11.63 -13.75 -29.00
CA SER A 135 -12.32 -14.00 -27.72
C SER A 135 -12.44 -12.72 -26.89
N GLY A 136 -13.68 -12.29 -26.63
CA GLY A 136 -13.98 -11.15 -25.78
C GLY A 136 -13.60 -11.38 -24.31
N VAL A 137 -13.66 -12.63 -23.84
CA VAL A 137 -13.20 -13.02 -22.50
C VAL A 137 -11.69 -12.76 -22.37
N CYS A 138 -10.90 -13.15 -23.38
CA CYS A 138 -9.46 -12.89 -23.41
C CYS A 138 -9.17 -11.38 -23.40
N ALA A 139 -9.88 -10.63 -24.24
CA ALA A 139 -9.71 -9.18 -24.33
C ALA A 139 -9.95 -8.49 -22.99
N LEU A 140 -11.07 -8.83 -22.33
CA LEU A 140 -11.47 -8.22 -21.08
C LEU A 140 -10.55 -8.65 -19.93
N SER A 141 -10.29 -9.96 -19.78
CA SER A 141 -9.42 -10.47 -18.71
C SER A 141 -8.00 -9.91 -18.84
N GLY A 142 -7.42 -9.95 -20.04
CA GLY A 142 -6.09 -9.42 -20.29
C GLY A 142 -6.02 -7.92 -20.08
N ALA A 143 -7.04 -7.16 -20.51
CA ALA A 143 -7.07 -5.72 -20.29
C ALA A 143 -7.13 -5.36 -18.79
N LEU A 144 -7.97 -6.06 -18.02
CA LEU A 144 -8.10 -5.83 -16.58
C LEU A 144 -6.83 -6.21 -15.82
N LEU A 145 -6.16 -7.30 -16.22
CA LEU A 145 -4.89 -7.72 -15.63
C LEU A 145 -3.80 -6.66 -15.84
N LEU A 146 -3.62 -6.22 -17.08
CA LEU A 146 -2.58 -5.25 -17.44
C LEU A 146 -2.89 -3.87 -16.84
N PHE A 147 -4.14 -3.44 -16.87
CA PHE A 147 -4.57 -2.16 -16.27
C PHE A 147 -4.43 -2.16 -14.75
N GLY A 148 -4.86 -3.24 -14.10
CA GLY A 148 -4.73 -3.43 -12.67
C GLY A 148 -3.27 -3.49 -12.23
N GLY A 149 -2.43 -4.23 -12.95
CA GLY A 149 -0.98 -4.30 -12.71
C GLY A 149 -0.30 -2.94 -12.81
N TRP A 150 -0.54 -2.20 -13.91
CA TRP A 150 -0.04 -0.84 -14.07
C TRP A 150 -0.55 0.10 -12.98
N GLY A 151 -1.85 0.04 -12.69
CA GLY A 151 -2.46 0.82 -11.62
C GLY A 151 -1.79 0.56 -10.28
N ALA A 152 -1.61 -0.70 -9.90
CA ALA A 152 -0.99 -1.08 -8.64
C ALA A 152 0.42 -0.50 -8.49
N VAL A 153 1.25 -0.63 -9.54
CA VAL A 153 2.62 -0.09 -9.56
C VAL A 153 2.63 1.43 -9.45
N ILE A 154 1.82 2.13 -10.22
CA ILE A 154 1.77 3.60 -10.20
C ILE A 154 1.26 4.11 -8.85
N TRP A 155 0.22 3.48 -8.26
CA TRP A 155 -0.28 3.87 -6.95
C TRP A 155 0.71 3.59 -5.82
N VAL A 156 1.46 2.49 -5.91
CA VAL A 156 2.56 2.17 -4.99
C VAL A 156 3.69 3.19 -5.12
N PHE A 157 4.08 3.56 -6.35
CA PHE A 157 5.05 4.61 -6.62
C PHE A 157 4.60 5.97 -6.04
N LEU A 158 3.35 6.39 -6.30
CA LEU A 158 2.79 7.64 -5.77
C LEU A 158 2.74 7.64 -4.24
N ARG A 159 2.52 6.47 -3.63
CA ARG A 159 2.60 6.31 -2.17
C ARG A 159 4.02 6.43 -1.64
N ALA A 160 4.99 5.78 -2.27
CA ALA A 160 6.40 5.91 -1.91
C ALA A 160 6.86 7.37 -2.04
N LEU A 161 6.47 8.05 -3.12
CA LEU A 161 6.75 9.47 -3.35
C LEU A 161 6.09 10.37 -2.29
N SER A 162 4.81 10.13 -1.97
CA SER A 162 4.09 10.90 -0.94
C SER A 162 4.77 10.77 0.42
N LEU A 163 5.20 9.57 0.79
CA LEU A 163 5.91 9.32 2.04
C LEU A 163 7.30 9.97 2.04
N HIS A 164 8.03 9.87 0.94
CA HIS A 164 9.34 10.50 0.78
C HIS A 164 9.28 12.03 0.92
N LEU A 165 8.27 12.65 0.30
CA LEU A 165 8.05 14.10 0.41
C LEU A 165 7.71 14.53 1.83
N GLN A 166 6.88 13.75 2.55
CA GLN A 166 6.50 14.06 3.93
C GLN A 166 7.65 13.94 4.92
N ILE A 167 8.53 12.95 4.72
CA ILE A 167 9.58 12.61 5.69
C ILE A 167 10.89 13.31 5.34
N CYS A 168 11.40 13.14 4.11
CA CYS A 168 12.71 13.63 3.73
C CYS A 168 12.68 15.11 3.33
N TRP A 169 11.58 15.57 2.74
CA TRP A 169 11.41 16.96 2.32
C TRP A 169 10.52 17.78 3.26
N GLU A 170 9.94 17.14 4.28
CA GLU A 170 9.03 17.76 5.25
C GLU A 170 7.80 18.47 4.64
N VAL A 171 7.45 18.18 3.39
CA VAL A 171 6.32 18.77 2.66
C VAL A 171 5.06 17.95 2.90
N ILE A 172 4.01 18.59 3.41
CA ILE A 172 2.69 17.96 3.56
C ILE A 172 1.97 18.02 2.20
N PRO A 173 1.62 16.88 1.59
CA PRO A 173 0.93 16.86 0.31
C PRO A 173 -0.44 17.52 0.43
N GLY A 174 -0.61 18.67 -0.24
CA GLY A 174 -1.87 19.41 -0.29
C GLY A 174 -2.78 18.98 -1.44
N ASN A 175 -3.80 19.80 -1.73
CA ASN A 175 -4.82 19.51 -2.75
C ASN A 175 -4.24 19.37 -4.17
N LYS A 176 -3.16 20.10 -4.48
CA LYS A 176 -2.46 19.99 -5.77
C LYS A 176 -1.88 18.58 -5.97
N PHE A 177 -1.19 18.05 -4.95
CA PHE A 177 -0.66 16.68 -5.01
C PHE A 177 -1.78 15.66 -5.14
N PHE A 178 -2.88 15.83 -4.40
CA PHE A 178 -4.06 14.97 -4.50
C PHE A 178 -4.58 14.90 -5.96
N LEU A 179 -4.88 16.04 -6.58
CA LEU A 179 -5.41 16.06 -7.95
C LEU A 179 -4.38 15.53 -8.96
N SER A 180 -3.11 15.94 -8.85
CA SER A 180 -2.05 15.45 -9.73
C SER A 180 -1.88 13.93 -9.61
N SER A 181 -1.93 13.38 -8.40
CA SER A 181 -1.81 11.93 -8.20
C SER A 181 -3.02 11.16 -8.73
N LEU A 182 -4.23 11.72 -8.70
CA LEU A 182 -5.40 11.13 -9.36
C LEU A 182 -5.26 11.10 -10.87
N VAL A 183 -4.84 12.21 -11.48
CA VAL A 183 -4.64 12.28 -12.93
C VAL A 183 -3.54 11.30 -13.33
N VAL A 184 -2.36 11.40 -12.73
CA VAL A 184 -1.21 10.53 -13.06
C VAL A 184 -1.51 9.07 -12.78
N GLY A 185 -2.14 8.78 -11.63
CA GLY A 185 -2.43 7.44 -11.15
C GLY A 185 -3.38 6.63 -12.02
N TRP A 186 -4.26 7.29 -12.78
CA TRP A 186 -5.18 6.61 -13.72
C TRP A 186 -4.81 6.82 -15.17
N LEU A 187 -4.24 7.98 -15.52
CA LEU A 187 -3.88 8.31 -16.90
C LEU A 187 -2.71 7.43 -17.39
N ILE A 188 -1.66 7.25 -16.58
CA ILE A 188 -0.52 6.41 -16.98
C ILE A 188 -0.96 4.96 -17.26
N PRO A 189 -1.67 4.27 -16.34
CA PRO A 189 -2.16 2.92 -16.62
C PRO A 189 -3.08 2.84 -17.85
N THR A 190 -3.92 3.86 -18.08
CA THR A 190 -4.83 3.88 -19.25
C THR A 190 -4.07 4.00 -20.55
N ILE A 191 -3.10 4.91 -20.63
CA ILE A 191 -2.25 5.09 -21.83
C ILE A 191 -1.39 3.85 -22.06
N ALA A 192 -0.76 3.32 -21.01
CA ALA A 192 0.07 2.13 -21.10
C ALA A 192 -0.75 0.92 -21.59
N LEU A 193 -1.95 0.72 -21.05
CA LEU A 193 -2.88 -0.31 -21.53
C LEU A 193 -3.20 -0.14 -23.01
N ALA A 194 -3.55 1.09 -23.44
CA ALA A 194 -3.89 1.36 -24.83
C ALA A 194 -2.73 1.04 -25.77
N ILE A 195 -1.50 1.41 -25.40
CA ILE A 195 -0.29 1.08 -26.17
C ILE A 195 -0.08 -0.43 -26.24
N VAL A 196 -0.10 -1.13 -25.10
CA VAL A 196 0.14 -2.57 -25.05
C VAL A 196 -0.91 -3.34 -25.86
N LEU A 197 -2.19 -2.99 -25.76
CA LEU A 197 -3.23 -3.64 -26.55
C LEU A 197 -3.14 -3.32 -28.05
N ALA A 198 -2.75 -2.10 -28.42
CA ALA A 198 -2.63 -1.70 -29.83
C ALA A 198 -1.42 -2.31 -30.54
N VAL A 199 -0.27 -2.40 -29.84
CA VAL A 199 1.00 -2.85 -30.42
C VAL A 199 1.19 -4.35 -30.24
N THR A 200 1.03 -4.84 -29.01
CA THR A 200 1.38 -6.21 -28.63
C THR A 200 0.16 -7.12 -28.62
N GLY A 201 -0.96 -6.65 -28.04
CA GLY A 201 -2.17 -7.43 -27.80
C GLY A 201 -2.01 -8.47 -26.68
N VAL A 202 -3.10 -9.19 -26.41
CA VAL A 202 -3.16 -10.27 -25.40
C VAL A 202 -3.71 -11.57 -26.01
N SER A 203 -3.22 -12.72 -25.53
CA SER A 203 -3.67 -14.06 -25.92
C SER A 203 -3.65 -15.06 -24.75
N PHE A 204 -4.35 -16.18 -24.91
CA PHE A 204 -4.22 -17.31 -23.99
C PHE A 204 -2.88 -18.02 -24.23
N ARG A 205 -2.06 -18.09 -23.19
CA ARG A 205 -0.75 -18.78 -23.23
C ARG A 205 -0.47 -19.60 -21.98
N PHE A 206 -1.10 -19.26 -20.85
CA PHE A 206 -0.85 -19.86 -19.55
C PHE A 206 -2.19 -20.22 -18.90
N GLY A 207 -2.80 -21.28 -19.41
CA GLY A 207 -4.14 -21.72 -19.01
C GLY A 207 -5.22 -20.70 -19.39
N ASN A 208 -6.22 -20.57 -18.52
CA ASN A 208 -7.44 -19.83 -18.81
C ASN A 208 -7.31 -18.29 -18.73
N VAL A 209 -6.15 -17.73 -18.40
CA VAL A 209 -5.98 -16.27 -18.25
C VAL A 209 -5.19 -15.68 -19.41
N CYS A 210 -5.77 -14.67 -20.05
CA CYS A 210 -5.15 -13.95 -21.15
C CYS A 210 -4.05 -13.00 -20.65
N HIS A 211 -2.88 -13.01 -21.30
CA HIS A 211 -1.73 -12.20 -20.92
C HIS A 211 -1.11 -11.49 -22.15
N VAL A 212 -0.24 -10.50 -21.92
CA VAL A 212 0.47 -9.78 -23.00
C VAL A 212 1.27 -10.74 -23.88
N ASN A 213 1.20 -10.54 -25.19
CA ASN A 213 1.92 -11.35 -26.17
C ASN A 213 3.44 -11.13 -26.12
N HIS A 214 4.23 -12.15 -26.40
CA HIS A 214 5.70 -12.13 -26.41
C HIS A 214 6.32 -10.92 -27.16
N LYS A 215 5.82 -10.62 -28.36
CA LYS A 215 6.46 -9.66 -29.27
C LYS A 215 6.43 -8.26 -28.66
N LEU A 216 7.59 -7.76 -28.25
CA LEU A 216 7.78 -6.47 -27.57
C LEU A 216 7.20 -6.39 -26.14
N ALA A 217 6.73 -7.48 -25.52
CA ALA A 217 6.22 -7.46 -24.14
C ALA A 217 7.21 -6.85 -23.13
N LEU A 218 8.51 -7.13 -23.30
CA LEU A 218 9.54 -6.56 -22.45
C LEU A 218 9.64 -5.03 -22.60
N GLN A 219 9.50 -4.51 -23.81
CA GLN A 219 9.64 -3.08 -24.09
C GLN A 219 8.37 -2.30 -23.75
N ASP A 220 7.20 -2.87 -24.06
CA ASP A 220 5.93 -2.15 -24.00
C ASP A 220 5.23 -2.30 -22.64
N PHE A 221 5.50 -3.38 -21.91
CA PHE A 221 4.87 -3.68 -20.62
C PHE A 221 5.88 -3.79 -19.47
N TRP A 222 6.73 -4.82 -19.47
CA TRP A 222 7.55 -5.15 -18.29
C TRP A 222 8.63 -4.12 -17.98
N GLY A 223 9.36 -3.64 -18.98
CA GLY A 223 10.47 -2.69 -18.81
C GLY A 223 10.02 -1.37 -18.17
N PRO A 224 9.02 -0.67 -18.75
CA PRO A 224 8.47 0.54 -18.16
C PRO A 224 7.87 0.31 -16.77
N LEU A 225 7.17 -0.81 -16.56
CA LEU A 225 6.57 -1.16 -15.27
C LEU A 225 7.65 -1.36 -14.18
N LEU A 226 8.71 -2.10 -14.51
CA LEU A 226 9.88 -2.29 -13.63
C LEU A 226 10.62 -0.98 -13.35
N ALA A 227 10.68 -0.06 -14.32
CA ALA A 227 11.31 1.25 -14.11
C ALA A 227 10.59 2.06 -13.01
N PHE A 228 9.25 2.13 -13.05
CA PHE A 228 8.47 2.79 -11.98
C PHE A 228 8.61 2.07 -10.64
N ALA A 229 8.58 0.74 -10.64
CA ALA A 229 8.80 -0.06 -9.43
C ALA A 229 10.18 0.21 -8.81
N ALA A 230 11.23 0.28 -9.64
CA ALA A 230 12.60 0.57 -9.19
C ALA A 230 12.72 1.99 -8.61
N ILE A 231 12.14 3.00 -9.25
CA ILE A 231 12.13 4.37 -8.70
C ILE A 231 11.38 4.40 -7.36
N GLY A 232 10.22 3.75 -7.27
CA GLY A 232 9.45 3.63 -6.02
C GLY A 232 10.26 2.93 -4.92
N MET A 233 10.99 1.87 -5.27
CA MET A 233 11.85 1.13 -4.36
C MET A 233 12.98 2.03 -3.81
N VAL A 234 13.66 2.78 -4.67
CA VAL A 234 14.73 3.72 -4.27
C VAL A 234 14.18 4.79 -3.32
N LEU A 235 13.05 5.41 -3.65
CA LEU A 235 12.39 6.38 -2.77
C LEU A 235 12.05 5.77 -1.41
N GLN A 236 11.52 4.55 -1.40
CA GLN A 236 11.16 3.84 -0.18
C GLN A 236 12.39 3.54 0.69
N PHE A 237 13.49 3.06 0.10
CA PHE A 237 14.72 2.78 0.85
C PHE A 237 15.40 4.04 1.40
N ILE A 238 15.47 5.13 0.61
CA ILE A 238 16.00 6.42 1.09
C ILE A 238 15.19 6.91 2.29
N THR A 239 13.86 6.83 2.18
CA THR A 239 12.95 7.25 3.25
C THR A 239 13.13 6.43 4.52
N LEU A 240 13.22 5.09 4.40
CA LEU A 240 13.47 4.21 5.53
C LEU A 240 14.84 4.46 6.16
N GLY A 241 15.89 4.63 5.33
CA GLY A 241 17.23 4.98 5.79
C GLY A 241 17.28 6.28 6.57
N TYR A 242 16.57 7.31 6.09
CA TYR A 242 16.44 8.59 6.82
C TYR A 242 15.73 8.41 8.17
N CYS A 243 14.66 7.62 8.23
CA CYS A 243 13.95 7.32 9.47
C CYS A 243 14.87 6.63 10.49
N VAL A 244 15.65 5.64 10.05
CA VAL A 244 16.63 4.94 10.89
C VAL A 244 17.72 5.89 11.38
N HIS A 245 18.26 6.73 10.50
CA HIS A 245 19.28 7.72 10.86
C HIS A 245 18.78 8.70 11.96
N VAL A 246 17.58 9.26 11.79
CA VAL A 246 16.97 10.16 12.79
C VAL A 246 16.68 9.43 14.10
N TYR A 247 16.22 8.17 14.03
CA TYR A 247 16.00 7.33 15.21
C TYR A 247 17.30 7.11 15.99
N VAL A 248 18.38 6.68 15.33
CA VAL A 248 19.68 6.44 15.98
C VAL A 248 20.21 7.72 16.62
N LYS A 249 20.16 8.85 15.89
CA LYS A 249 20.58 10.16 16.43
C LYS A 249 19.81 10.54 17.69
N SER A 250 18.49 10.31 17.71
CA SER A 250 17.66 10.61 18.88
C SER A 250 18.05 9.79 20.13
N LEU A 251 18.45 8.52 19.95
CA LEU A 251 18.89 7.65 21.04
C LEU A 251 20.27 8.04 21.57
N MET A 252 21.17 8.51 20.69
CA MET A 252 22.49 9.00 21.08
C MET A 252 22.39 10.31 21.89
N ASP A 253 21.49 11.21 21.50
CA ASP A 253 21.23 12.47 22.21
C ASP A 253 20.56 12.24 23.59
N ASP A 254 19.79 11.16 23.76
CA ASP A 254 19.21 10.77 25.06
C ASP A 254 20.24 10.16 26.01
N LYS A 255 21.19 9.36 25.49
CA LYS A 255 22.29 8.80 26.29
C LYS A 255 23.29 9.86 26.74
N SER A 256 23.63 10.83 25.89
CA SER A 256 24.56 11.91 26.25
C SER A 256 23.99 12.87 27.31
N SER A 257 22.67 12.92 27.47
CA SER A 257 21.99 13.73 28.49
C SER A 257 21.73 12.99 29.82
N THR A 258 22.03 11.68 29.91
CA THR A 258 21.86 10.88 31.13
C THR A 258 23.16 10.52 31.86
N THR A 259 24.34 10.83 31.32
CA THR A 259 25.64 10.45 31.92
C THR A 259 26.32 11.55 32.77
N GLY A 260 25.57 12.51 33.31
CA GLY A 260 26.11 13.54 34.20
C GLY A 260 25.73 13.33 35.65
N THR A 261 26.61 12.70 36.43
CA THR A 261 26.49 12.57 37.89
C THR A 261 26.64 13.93 38.58
N SER A 262 25.70 14.19 39.52
CA SER A 262 25.73 15.10 40.68
C SER A 262 25.82 16.64 40.51
N SER A 263 24.78 17.29 41.05
CA SER A 263 24.78 18.58 41.77
C SER A 263 25.48 19.77 41.11
N ASN A 264 24.72 20.59 40.40
CA ASN A 264 24.54 22.02 40.69
C ASN A 264 23.74 22.70 39.56
N MET A 265 22.87 23.63 39.97
CA MET A 265 22.23 24.70 39.21
C MET A 265 22.07 24.48 37.69
N GLN A 266 20.82 24.30 37.25
CA GLN A 266 20.44 24.27 35.84
C GLN A 266 20.74 25.63 35.18
N SER A 267 21.95 25.81 34.68
CA SER A 267 22.28 26.85 33.72
C SER A 267 21.64 26.48 32.39
N TYR A 268 20.63 27.26 32.02
CA TYR A 268 19.85 27.12 30.79
C TYR A 268 20.70 27.46 29.56
N SER A 269 21.65 26.60 29.20
CA SER A 269 22.33 26.63 27.90
C SER A 269 21.79 25.46 27.06
N GLY A 270 20.53 25.58 26.67
CA GLY A 270 19.89 24.64 25.76
C GLY A 270 20.44 24.85 24.37
N SER A 271 21.27 23.93 23.89
CA SER A 271 21.75 23.98 22.52
C SER A 271 20.53 23.97 21.57
N ILE A 272 20.45 24.97 20.71
CA ILE A 272 19.38 25.11 19.71
C ILE A 272 19.31 23.83 18.84
N ALA A 273 20.44 23.13 18.65
CA ALA A 273 20.53 21.86 17.92
C ALA A 273 19.83 20.66 18.60
N THR A 274 19.84 20.56 19.94
CA THR A 274 19.23 19.41 20.65
C THR A 274 17.70 19.49 20.71
N ARG A 275 17.12 20.70 20.68
CA ARG A 275 15.67 20.87 20.55
C ARG A 275 15.18 20.41 19.17
N THR A 276 15.92 20.70 18.11
CA THR A 276 15.56 20.33 16.73
C THR A 276 15.53 18.81 16.55
N ALA A 277 16.56 18.08 16.99
CA ALA A 277 16.63 16.62 16.80
C ALA A 277 15.50 15.86 17.52
N LYS A 278 15.18 16.23 18.77
CA LYS A 278 14.07 15.60 19.52
C LYS A 278 12.69 15.94 18.95
N GLN A 279 12.50 17.16 18.45
CA GLN A 279 11.26 17.57 17.79
C GLN A 279 11.08 16.83 16.45
N THR A 280 12.14 16.75 15.63
CA THR A 280 12.16 15.96 14.39
C THR A 280 11.91 14.48 14.68
N PHE A 281 12.52 13.91 15.73
CA PHE A 281 12.28 12.52 16.11
C PHE A 281 10.82 12.26 16.52
N ARG A 282 10.22 13.10 17.37
CA ARG A 282 8.81 12.96 17.77
C ARG A 282 7.87 13.03 16.55
N ARG A 283 8.18 13.90 15.59
CA ARG A 283 7.46 14.01 14.31
C ARG A 283 7.63 12.75 13.46
N VAL A 284 8.87 12.31 13.22
CA VAL A 284 9.17 11.10 12.45
C VAL A 284 8.54 9.87 13.09
N LYS A 285 8.62 9.71 14.42
CA LYS A 285 7.99 8.62 15.16
C LYS A 285 6.48 8.59 14.92
N ARG A 286 5.79 9.72 15.04
CA ARG A 286 4.34 9.80 14.77
C ARG A 286 4.01 9.45 13.31
N VAL A 287 4.80 9.93 12.35
CA VAL A 287 4.58 9.62 10.92
C VAL A 287 4.84 8.15 10.61
N VAL A 288 5.91 7.56 11.14
CA VAL A 288 6.25 6.14 10.97
C VAL A 288 5.20 5.24 11.62
N GLU A 289 4.75 5.56 12.84
CA GLU A 289 3.69 4.82 13.54
C GLU A 289 2.37 4.84 12.76
N LEU A 290 2.10 5.93 12.04
CA LEU A 290 0.91 6.05 11.19
C LEU A 290 1.07 5.41 9.81
N GLN A 291 2.30 5.32 9.29
CA GLN A 291 2.59 4.94 7.90
C GLN A 291 3.32 3.61 7.73
N TRP A 292 3.72 2.90 8.79
CA TRP A 292 4.46 1.62 8.66
C TRP A 292 3.69 0.61 7.82
N ARG A 293 2.37 0.52 7.98
CA ARG A 293 1.49 -0.31 7.14
C ARG A 293 1.58 0.06 5.67
N GLY A 294 1.66 1.37 5.39
CA GLY A 294 1.84 1.91 4.06
C GLY A 294 3.21 1.61 3.45
N ALA A 295 4.27 1.66 4.26
CA ALA A 295 5.62 1.28 3.83
C ALA A 295 5.74 -0.22 3.55
N CYS A 296 5.15 -1.06 4.41
CA CYS A 296 5.17 -2.51 4.24
C CYS A 296 4.47 -2.96 2.96
N ILE A 297 3.28 -2.42 2.66
CA ILE A 297 2.57 -2.78 1.42
C ILE A 297 3.31 -2.30 0.16
N VAL A 298 4.01 -1.17 0.22
CA VAL A 298 4.86 -0.70 -0.90
C VAL A 298 5.96 -1.72 -1.19
N LEU A 299 6.70 -2.14 -0.15
CA LEU A 299 7.76 -3.13 -0.31
C LEU A 299 7.23 -4.48 -0.78
N LEU A 300 6.08 -4.91 -0.25
CA LEU A 300 5.45 -6.17 -0.63
C LEU A 300 5.07 -6.16 -2.11
N ILE A 301 4.31 -5.16 -2.58
CA ILE A 301 3.85 -5.12 -3.98
C ILE A 301 5.03 -4.97 -4.94
N ILE A 302 6.06 -4.18 -4.59
CA ILE A 302 7.27 -4.10 -5.41
C ILE A 302 7.97 -5.47 -5.49
N GLY A 303 8.07 -6.18 -4.37
CA GLY A 303 8.62 -7.54 -4.34
C GLY A 303 7.84 -8.51 -5.22
N GLU A 304 6.50 -8.47 -5.16
CA GLU A 304 5.62 -9.26 -6.04
C GLU A 304 5.85 -8.93 -7.51
N VAL A 305 5.90 -7.64 -7.85
CA VAL A 305 6.14 -7.20 -9.23
C VAL A 305 7.48 -7.70 -9.76
N VAL A 306 8.56 -7.62 -8.97
CA VAL A 306 9.88 -8.15 -9.36
C VAL A 306 9.81 -9.67 -9.55
N PHE A 307 9.18 -10.39 -8.62
CA PHE A 307 9.01 -11.83 -8.70
C PHE A 307 8.23 -12.25 -9.96
N PHE A 308 7.09 -11.60 -10.23
CA PHE A 308 6.28 -11.88 -11.42
C PHE A 308 7.04 -11.56 -12.70
N SER A 309 7.74 -10.43 -12.72
CA SER A 309 8.53 -10.03 -13.89
C SER A 309 9.59 -11.07 -14.21
N VAL A 310 10.33 -11.56 -13.20
CA VAL A 310 11.37 -12.58 -13.41
C VAL A 310 10.74 -13.86 -13.97
N VAL A 311 9.66 -14.36 -13.37
CA VAL A 311 9.03 -15.61 -13.82
C VAL A 311 8.44 -15.45 -15.22
N PHE A 312 7.57 -14.47 -15.47
CA PHE A 312 6.92 -14.32 -16.77
C PHE A 312 7.89 -13.93 -17.89
N VAL A 313 8.89 -13.09 -17.63
CA VAL A 313 9.92 -12.77 -18.65
C VAL A 313 10.78 -14.01 -18.93
N SER A 314 11.12 -14.81 -17.92
CA SER A 314 11.87 -16.06 -18.15
C SER A 314 11.07 -17.06 -18.98
N MET A 315 9.77 -17.20 -18.72
CA MET A 315 8.87 -18.05 -19.50
C MET A 315 8.75 -17.53 -20.94
N ASP A 316 8.60 -16.23 -21.12
CA ASP A 316 8.49 -15.63 -22.46
C ASP A 316 9.76 -15.86 -23.27
N ASN A 317 10.93 -15.55 -22.69
CA ASN A 317 12.23 -15.73 -23.33
C ASN A 317 12.52 -17.19 -23.67
N ALA A 318 12.04 -18.14 -22.87
CA ALA A 318 12.22 -19.56 -23.12
C ALA A 318 11.46 -20.07 -24.37
N PHE A 319 10.41 -19.37 -24.81
CA PHE A 319 9.60 -19.78 -25.95
C PHE A 319 9.75 -18.88 -27.18
N GLN A 320 10.75 -17.99 -27.19
CA GLN A 320 11.08 -17.22 -28.39
C GLN A 320 11.83 -18.12 -29.38
N LEU A 321 11.26 -18.26 -30.58
CA LEU A 321 11.85 -19.02 -31.68
C LEU A 321 13.28 -18.54 -31.95
N SER A 322 14.24 -19.39 -31.62
CA SER A 322 15.68 -19.15 -31.76
C SER A 322 16.39 -20.47 -32.00
N ASP A 323 17.58 -20.42 -32.60
CA ASP A 323 18.38 -21.62 -32.83
C ASP A 323 18.72 -22.34 -31.52
N ASP A 324 18.93 -21.58 -30.44
CA ASP A 324 19.17 -22.11 -29.11
C ASP A 324 17.95 -22.83 -28.53
N LEU A 325 16.74 -22.29 -28.74
CA LEU A 325 15.50 -22.96 -28.34
C LEU A 325 15.35 -24.29 -29.09
N ILE A 326 15.55 -24.28 -30.41
CA ILE A 326 15.46 -25.50 -31.22
C ILE A 326 16.44 -26.55 -30.69
N ARG A 327 17.70 -26.18 -30.44
CA ARG A 327 18.71 -27.11 -29.89
C ARG A 327 18.32 -27.69 -28.54
N LYS A 328 17.71 -26.90 -27.66
CA LYS A 328 17.23 -27.37 -26.34
C LYS A 328 15.95 -28.20 -26.44
N ALA A 329 15.08 -27.90 -27.40
CA ALA A 329 13.80 -28.57 -27.60
C ALA A 329 13.93 -29.89 -28.35
N THR A 330 14.91 -30.04 -29.24
CA THR A 330 15.13 -31.26 -30.04
C THR A 330 15.04 -32.57 -29.23
N PRO A 331 15.76 -32.78 -28.11
CA PRO A 331 15.67 -34.04 -27.37
C PRO A 331 14.25 -34.35 -26.86
N TRP A 332 13.53 -33.32 -26.40
CA TRP A 332 12.14 -33.44 -25.99
C TRP A 332 11.20 -33.73 -27.17
N LEU A 333 11.36 -33.00 -28.28
CA LEU A 333 10.57 -33.21 -29.49
C LEU A 333 10.79 -34.61 -30.09
N THR A 334 12.02 -35.12 -30.07
CA THR A 334 12.32 -36.49 -30.55
C THR A 334 11.72 -37.55 -29.64
N CYS A 335 11.67 -37.30 -28.32
CA CYS A 335 11.02 -38.19 -27.37
C CYS A 335 9.51 -38.30 -27.65
N LEU A 336 8.85 -37.18 -27.98
CA LEU A 336 7.41 -37.17 -28.30
C LEU A 336 7.04 -37.95 -29.57
N VAL A 337 7.99 -38.17 -30.49
CA VAL A 337 7.76 -38.96 -31.72
C VAL A 337 7.91 -40.46 -31.46
N ASP A 338 8.60 -40.84 -30.38
CA ASP A 338 8.90 -42.23 -30.06
C ASP A 338 7.62 -42.97 -29.62
N PRO A 339 7.16 -43.98 -30.38
CA PRO A 339 5.94 -44.71 -30.04
C PRO A 339 6.07 -45.55 -28.77
N GLU A 340 7.28 -45.80 -28.27
CA GLU A 340 7.52 -46.55 -27.03
C GLU A 340 7.41 -45.69 -25.77
N GLN A 341 7.45 -44.36 -25.90
CA GLN A 341 7.45 -43.43 -24.78
C GLN A 341 6.09 -42.75 -24.62
N THR A 342 5.72 -42.49 -23.37
CA THR A 342 4.57 -41.65 -23.05
C THR A 342 5.00 -40.20 -22.88
N LYS A 343 4.04 -39.27 -22.95
CA LYS A 343 4.28 -37.83 -22.70
C LYS A 343 5.05 -37.62 -21.38
N ASP A 344 4.68 -38.34 -20.33
CA ASP A 344 5.25 -38.18 -19.00
C ASP A 344 6.72 -38.59 -18.93
N ASP A 345 7.14 -39.58 -19.74
CA ASP A 345 8.54 -39.99 -19.87
C ASP A 345 9.39 -38.87 -20.50
N CYS A 346 8.78 -38.03 -21.33
CA CYS A 346 9.43 -36.90 -22.00
C CYS A 346 9.47 -35.61 -21.18
N LEU A 347 8.66 -35.49 -20.11
CA LEU A 347 8.60 -34.26 -19.29
C LEU A 347 9.94 -33.84 -18.66
N PRO A 348 10.83 -34.75 -18.20
CA PRO A 348 12.14 -34.35 -17.68
C PRO A 348 13.02 -33.66 -18.73
N LEU A 349 12.77 -33.86 -20.02
CA LEU A 349 13.55 -33.26 -21.11
C LEU A 349 13.14 -31.80 -21.39
N VAL A 350 11.91 -31.41 -21.01
CA VAL A 350 11.41 -30.03 -21.19
C VAL A 350 11.73 -29.12 -19.99
N SER A 351 12.07 -29.69 -18.83
CA SER A 351 12.28 -28.95 -17.58
C SER A 351 13.44 -27.93 -17.61
N GLY A 352 14.35 -28.04 -18.57
CA GLY A 352 15.43 -27.07 -18.80
C GLY A 352 15.00 -25.83 -19.60
N MET A 353 13.79 -25.86 -20.18
CA MET A 353 13.21 -24.77 -20.97
C MET A 353 12.03 -24.13 -20.22
N THR A 354 11.24 -24.90 -19.49
CA THR A 354 10.07 -24.39 -18.78
C THR A 354 10.35 -24.03 -17.34
N GLN A 355 9.56 -23.10 -16.80
CA GLN A 355 9.56 -22.88 -15.36
C GLN A 355 8.86 -24.06 -14.67
N PRO A 356 9.38 -24.52 -13.51
CA PRO A 356 8.76 -25.60 -12.75
C PRO A 356 7.31 -25.28 -12.40
N GLU A 357 6.43 -26.28 -12.40
CA GLU A 357 5.00 -26.14 -12.07
C GLU A 357 4.78 -25.40 -10.75
N GLY A 358 5.58 -25.73 -9.73
CA GLY A 358 5.49 -25.10 -8.41
C GLY A 358 5.78 -23.59 -8.44
N VAL A 359 6.67 -23.14 -9.33
CA VAL A 359 6.97 -21.70 -9.50
C VAL A 359 5.80 -20.99 -10.17
N VAL A 360 5.22 -21.61 -11.21
CA VAL A 360 4.04 -21.05 -11.91
C VAL A 360 2.86 -20.97 -10.96
N LEU A 361 2.58 -22.04 -10.21
CA LEU A 361 1.50 -22.04 -9.21
C LEU A 361 1.75 -21.02 -8.09
N ALA A 362 2.98 -20.90 -7.60
CA ALA A 362 3.33 -19.90 -6.59
C ALA A 362 3.08 -18.47 -7.08
N VAL A 363 3.44 -18.16 -8.34
CA VAL A 363 3.15 -16.84 -8.94
C VAL A 363 1.65 -16.57 -8.99
N LEU A 364 0.85 -17.54 -9.46
CA LEU A 364 -0.61 -17.37 -9.56
C LEU A 364 -1.26 -17.18 -8.19
N ILE A 365 -0.84 -17.95 -7.17
CA ILE A 365 -1.34 -17.82 -5.80
C ILE A 365 -0.90 -16.47 -5.20
N CYS A 366 0.37 -16.07 -5.34
CA CYS A 366 0.86 -14.78 -4.86
C CYS A 366 0.07 -13.62 -5.46
N LEU A 367 -0.22 -13.69 -6.75
CA LEU A 367 -1.02 -12.69 -7.44
C LEU A 367 -2.48 -12.67 -6.95
N GLY A 368 -3.05 -13.84 -6.64
CA GLY A 368 -4.34 -13.93 -5.94
C GLY A 368 -4.31 -13.45 -4.49
N MET A 369 -3.14 -13.39 -3.84
CA MET A 369 -3.01 -12.89 -2.47
C MET A 369 -3.00 -11.36 -2.37
N SER A 370 -2.84 -10.63 -3.47
CA SER A 370 -2.72 -9.16 -3.45
C SER A 370 -3.90 -8.45 -2.78
N GLY A 371 -5.13 -8.97 -2.89
CA GLY A 371 -6.31 -8.46 -2.17
C GLY A 371 -6.23 -8.66 -0.67
N PHE A 372 -5.78 -9.83 -0.23
CA PHE A 372 -5.55 -10.11 1.19
C PHE A 372 -4.47 -9.20 1.79
N TRP A 373 -3.43 -8.85 1.03
CA TRP A 373 -2.44 -7.86 1.47
C TRP A 373 -3.04 -6.47 1.64
N CYS A 374 -3.89 -6.03 0.71
CA CYS A 374 -4.63 -4.78 0.86
C CYS A 374 -5.48 -4.79 2.14
N ALA A 375 -6.19 -5.88 2.40
CA ALA A 375 -6.99 -6.05 3.61
C ALA A 375 -6.14 -6.06 4.88
N LEU A 376 -5.00 -6.74 4.88
CA LEU A 376 -4.10 -6.84 6.03
C LEU A 376 -3.53 -5.46 6.41
N PHE A 377 -3.05 -4.70 5.44
CA PHE A 377 -2.38 -3.42 5.70
C PHE A 377 -3.35 -2.24 5.82
N PHE A 378 -4.44 -2.21 5.05
CA PHE A 378 -5.41 -1.11 5.09
C PHE A 378 -6.60 -1.38 5.99
N GLY A 379 -6.97 -2.65 6.16
CA GLY A 379 -8.02 -3.06 7.08
C GLY A 379 -7.66 -2.73 8.52
N ARG A 380 -8.66 -2.28 9.28
CA ARG A 380 -8.52 -1.95 10.70
C ARG A 380 -9.68 -2.55 11.46
N TRP A 381 -9.41 -2.99 12.68
CA TRP A 381 -10.45 -3.56 13.53
C TRP A 381 -11.54 -2.54 13.92
N SER A 382 -11.19 -1.26 13.90
CA SER A 382 -12.14 -0.15 13.98
C SER A 382 -13.19 -0.16 12.87
N MET A 383 -12.90 -0.68 11.68
CA MET A 383 -13.89 -0.78 10.61
C MET A 383 -14.98 -1.80 10.95
N VAL A 384 -14.62 -2.93 11.57
CA VAL A 384 -15.60 -3.93 12.00
C VAL A 384 -16.48 -3.40 13.14
N LEU A 385 -15.88 -2.69 14.10
CA LEU A 385 -16.66 -1.97 15.11
C LEU A 385 -17.60 -0.93 14.49
N GLY A 386 -17.15 -0.23 13.45
CA GLY A 386 -17.98 0.72 12.70
C GLY A 386 -19.16 0.05 11.99
N TRP A 387 -18.95 -1.12 11.38
CA TRP A 387 -20.04 -1.91 10.82
C TRP A 387 -21.01 -2.40 11.90
N MET A 388 -20.50 -2.92 13.03
CA MET A 388 -21.34 -3.32 14.16
C MET A 388 -22.19 -2.15 14.68
N ASP A 389 -21.61 -0.97 14.88
CA ASP A 389 -22.31 0.26 15.28
C ASP A 389 -23.37 0.68 14.25
N LEU A 390 -23.05 0.62 12.96
CA LEU A 390 -24.00 0.92 11.87
C LEU A 390 -25.20 -0.06 11.89
N PHE A 391 -24.94 -1.36 11.99
CA PHE A 391 -25.99 -2.38 12.03
C PHE A 391 -26.82 -2.27 13.30
N GLN A 392 -26.21 -2.04 14.46
CA GLN A 392 -26.91 -1.82 15.72
C GLN A 392 -27.81 -0.58 15.66
N ARG A 393 -27.32 0.55 15.10
CA ARG A 393 -28.16 1.75 14.93
C ARG A 393 -29.36 1.51 14.02
N LYS A 394 -29.17 0.79 12.91
CA LYS A 394 -30.26 0.50 11.96
C LYS A 394 -31.24 -0.57 12.45
N LEU A 395 -30.77 -1.56 13.22
CA LEU A 395 -31.60 -2.67 13.71
C LEU A 395 -32.28 -2.36 15.06
N LEU A 396 -31.62 -1.65 15.97
CA LEU A 396 -32.09 -1.43 17.35
C LEU A 396 -32.65 -0.02 17.61
N ARG A 397 -32.24 1.00 16.83
CA ARG A 397 -32.56 2.41 17.07
C ARG A 397 -33.50 2.99 15.99
N LYS A 398 -34.72 2.44 15.88
CA LYS A 398 -35.80 3.08 15.10
C LYS A 398 -36.48 4.25 15.83
N ASN A 399 -36.25 4.42 17.13
CA ASN A 399 -37.03 5.32 17.99
C ASN A 399 -36.19 6.37 18.73
N GLU A 400 -35.15 6.93 18.12
CA GLU A 400 -34.46 8.06 18.74
C GLU A 400 -34.92 9.37 18.10
N PHE A 401 -35.73 10.11 18.85
CA PHE A 401 -36.15 11.47 18.53
C PHE A 401 -34.91 12.36 18.49
N VAL A 402 -34.44 12.66 17.28
CA VAL A 402 -33.41 13.66 17.06
C VAL A 402 -34.04 15.02 17.35
N SER A 403 -33.64 15.67 18.45
CA SER A 403 -33.94 17.08 18.68
C SER A 403 -33.39 17.90 17.50
N ALA A 404 -34.20 18.81 16.97
CA ALA A 404 -33.94 19.56 15.74
C ALA A 404 -32.58 20.29 15.70
N ASP A 405 -31.93 20.51 16.86
CA ASP A 405 -30.59 21.10 16.97
C ASP A 405 -29.47 20.24 16.36
N ALA A 406 -29.60 18.90 16.33
CA ALA A 406 -28.57 18.04 15.73
C ALA A 406 -28.60 18.02 14.19
N ARG A 407 -29.66 18.60 13.57
CA ARG A 407 -29.72 18.82 12.11
C ARG A 407 -29.09 20.13 11.66
N ARG A 408 -28.63 20.98 12.59
CA ARG A 408 -27.85 22.16 12.22
C ARG A 408 -26.44 21.69 11.83
N ASN A 409 -26.29 21.31 10.56
CA ASN A 409 -25.01 21.30 9.87
C ASN A 409 -24.46 22.73 9.91
N ASP A 410 -23.84 23.12 11.03
CA ASP A 410 -23.15 24.39 11.14
C ASP A 410 -21.77 24.22 10.49
N PRO A 411 -21.51 24.82 9.31
CA PRO A 411 -20.23 24.68 8.61
C PRO A 411 -19.03 25.29 9.39
N ARG A 412 -19.29 25.96 10.51
CA ARG A 412 -18.28 26.61 11.37
C ARG A 412 -17.24 25.68 11.99
N THR A 413 -17.49 24.37 12.06
CA THR A 413 -16.48 23.41 12.57
C THR A 413 -15.34 23.17 11.56
N TYR A 414 -15.46 23.65 10.31
CA TYR A 414 -14.46 23.50 9.25
C TYR A 414 -13.68 24.79 8.89
N GLU A 415 -13.95 25.92 9.55
CA GLU A 415 -13.34 27.25 9.25
C GLU A 415 -12.07 27.59 10.07
N MET A 416 -11.34 26.61 10.61
CA MET A 416 -10.12 26.90 11.39
C MET A 416 -8.80 26.72 10.61
N LEU A 417 -8.84 26.51 9.28
CA LEU A 417 -7.63 26.45 8.43
C LEU A 417 -7.88 27.02 7.02
N GLY A 418 -7.42 28.26 6.77
CA GLY A 418 -7.21 28.81 5.41
C GLY A 418 -8.15 29.93 5.00
N GLY A 419 -7.68 31.18 5.08
CA GLY A 419 -8.52 32.38 4.93
C GLY A 419 -8.59 33.02 3.54
N THR A 420 -9.61 33.88 3.36
CA THR A 420 -9.48 35.27 2.87
C THR A 420 -10.77 36.04 3.19
N PRO A 421 -10.72 37.36 3.48
CA PRO A 421 -11.71 38.04 4.31
C PRO A 421 -12.61 39.02 3.53
N GLN A 422 -13.88 39.15 3.93
CA GLN A 422 -14.70 40.37 3.76
C GLN A 422 -15.92 40.35 4.69
N PRO A 423 -16.48 41.52 5.09
CA PRO A 423 -16.18 42.14 6.37
C PRO A 423 -17.30 41.89 7.38
N LEU A 424 -16.96 41.23 8.49
CA LEU A 424 -17.75 41.35 9.72
C LEU A 424 -17.06 42.38 10.60
N ASN A 425 -17.83 43.43 10.91
CA ASN A 425 -17.44 44.59 11.69
C ASN A 425 -17.19 44.19 13.16
N LEU A 426 -16.01 43.63 13.41
CA LEU A 426 -15.53 43.27 14.74
C LEU A 426 -14.19 43.95 14.93
N ASN A 427 -14.18 45.00 15.77
CA ASN A 427 -12.95 45.62 16.22
C ASN A 427 -12.05 44.54 16.86
N PRO A 428 -10.75 44.48 16.49
CA PRO A 428 -9.83 43.51 17.05
C PRO A 428 -9.59 43.80 18.54
N PRO A 429 -9.44 42.77 19.40
CA PRO A 429 -8.86 42.98 20.72
C PRO A 429 -7.38 43.32 20.53
N ASP A 430 -7.05 44.58 20.77
CA ASP A 430 -5.68 45.04 20.86
C ASP A 430 -5.00 44.39 22.09
N ARG A 431 -3.81 43.85 21.83
CA ARG A 431 -2.72 43.55 22.76
C ARG A 431 -2.86 42.33 23.69
N SER A 432 -1.83 41.50 23.53
CA SER A 432 -1.30 40.49 24.44
C SER A 432 -1.44 40.84 25.92
N TYR A 433 -2.03 39.90 26.68
CA TYR A 433 -1.99 39.83 28.13
C TYR A 433 -0.54 39.90 28.64
N GLN A 434 -0.17 41.03 29.25
CA GLN A 434 0.93 41.07 30.22
C GLN A 434 0.36 40.66 31.59
N SER A 435 1.14 39.91 32.35
CA SER A 435 0.84 39.52 33.73
C SER A 435 0.52 40.75 34.59
N PRO A 436 -0.35 40.64 35.63
CA PRO A 436 -0.65 41.77 36.50
C PRO A 436 0.62 42.23 37.23
N ILE A 437 1.04 43.46 36.98
CA ILE A 437 2.02 44.16 37.80
C ILE A 437 1.26 44.62 39.07
N SER A 438 1.83 44.34 40.24
CA SER A 438 1.28 44.79 41.54
C SER A 438 1.14 46.32 41.58
N PRO A 439 0.15 46.89 42.29
CA PRO A 439 -0.15 48.33 42.25
C PRO A 439 0.90 49.26 42.88
N ASP A 440 2.05 48.74 43.33
CA ASP A 440 2.96 49.46 44.24
C ASP A 440 4.27 49.92 43.58
N SER A 441 4.33 49.99 42.24
CA SER A 441 5.62 50.27 41.56
C SER A 441 5.59 51.29 40.42
N GLN A 442 4.66 52.27 40.41
CA GLN A 442 4.76 53.38 39.46
C GLN A 442 4.37 54.73 40.09
N GLN A 443 5.39 55.46 40.51
CA GLN A 443 5.32 56.91 40.68
C GLN A 443 5.36 57.55 39.29
N TRP A 444 4.33 58.31 38.95
CA TRP A 444 4.23 59.01 37.66
C TRP A 444 4.33 60.52 37.89
N ASP A 445 5.42 61.11 37.40
CA ASP A 445 5.63 62.55 37.33
C ASP A 445 5.01 63.12 36.05
N ASP A 446 3.67 63.13 35.90
CA ASP A 446 3.00 63.94 34.86
C ASP A 446 1.47 64.05 35.13
N PRO A 447 0.91 65.24 35.43
CA PRO A 447 -0.52 65.40 35.74
C PRO A 447 -1.48 65.21 34.55
N ASP A 448 -1.00 65.28 33.30
CA ASP A 448 -1.86 65.42 32.12
C ASP A 448 -2.19 64.10 31.40
N LYS A 449 -1.85 62.94 31.97
CA LYS A 449 -2.16 61.61 31.39
C LYS A 449 -3.07 60.73 32.25
N ALA A 450 -3.76 61.29 33.24
CA ALA A 450 -4.69 60.58 34.10
C ALA A 450 -6.00 60.13 33.39
N GLY A 451 -6.28 60.60 32.17
CA GLY A 451 -7.55 60.38 31.47
C GLY A 451 -7.63 59.17 30.52
N TYR A 452 -6.56 58.40 30.32
CA TYR A 452 -6.49 57.42 29.21
C TYR A 452 -6.56 55.94 29.61
N TYR A 453 -6.70 55.62 30.90
CA TYR A 453 -6.89 54.24 31.37
C TYR A 453 -8.32 54.06 31.89
N GLY A 454 -9.15 53.43 31.05
CA GLY A 454 -10.53 53.08 31.37
C GLY A 454 -10.63 52.16 32.59
N GLY A 455 -11.68 52.38 33.38
CA GLY A 455 -11.92 51.75 34.67
C GLY A 455 -11.87 50.22 34.66
N VAL A 456 -11.36 49.69 35.78
CA VAL A 456 -11.34 48.27 36.12
C VAL A 456 -12.76 47.70 35.99
N ARG A 457 -13.00 46.83 35.00
CA ARG A 457 -14.27 46.08 34.93
C ARG A 457 -14.25 44.98 35.99
N THR A 458 -15.11 45.11 36.99
CA THR A 458 -15.37 44.08 38.00
C THR A 458 -15.95 42.84 37.33
N TYR A 459 -15.38 41.67 37.61
CA TYR A 459 -15.89 40.39 37.14
C TYR A 459 -17.23 40.09 37.83
N VAL A 460 -18.31 39.95 37.06
CA VAL A 460 -19.63 39.55 37.59
C VAL A 460 -19.76 38.04 37.41
N THR A 461 -19.81 37.30 38.52
CA THR A 461 -20.01 35.85 38.51
C THR A 461 -21.47 35.49 38.18
N PRO A 462 -21.73 34.57 37.25
CA PRO A 462 -23.08 34.00 37.06
C PRO A 462 -23.53 33.26 38.32
N ALA A 463 -24.80 33.41 38.71
CA ALA A 463 -25.37 32.90 39.96
C ALA A 463 -25.29 31.36 40.17
N ALA A 464 -24.88 30.61 39.15
CA ALA A 464 -24.78 29.15 39.17
C ALA A 464 -23.33 28.60 39.14
N SER A 465 -22.30 29.45 39.34
CA SER A 465 -20.90 29.00 39.38
C SER A 465 -20.42 28.74 40.80
N TYR A 466 -19.98 27.50 41.08
CA TYR A 466 -19.41 27.08 42.37
C TYR A 466 -17.86 27.09 42.38
N SER A 467 -17.22 27.61 41.34
CA SER A 467 -15.76 27.74 41.25
C SER A 467 -15.38 29.18 40.94
N VAL A 468 -14.90 29.91 41.95
CA VAL A 468 -14.35 31.27 41.78
C VAL A 468 -12.82 31.17 41.83
N PRO A 469 -12.10 31.65 40.80
CA PRO A 469 -10.65 31.80 40.87
C PRO A 469 -10.30 32.85 41.94
N ARG A 470 -9.62 32.44 43.01
CA ARG A 470 -9.02 33.41 43.95
C ARG A 470 -7.69 33.89 43.36
N PRO A 471 -7.43 35.20 43.29
CA PRO A 471 -6.10 35.69 42.92
C PRO A 471 -5.05 35.17 43.92
N PRO A 472 -3.83 34.85 43.48
CA PRO A 472 -2.77 34.47 44.40
C PRO A 472 -2.51 35.64 45.34
N SER A 473 -2.78 35.45 46.63
CA SER A 473 -2.41 36.43 47.64
C SER A 473 -0.89 36.48 47.69
N SER A 474 -0.30 37.56 47.20
CA SER A 474 1.08 37.93 47.45
C SER A 474 1.26 38.14 48.96
N GLY A 475 1.73 37.10 49.63
CA GLY A 475 1.96 37.08 51.07
C GLY A 475 3.07 36.11 51.40
N MET A 476 4.28 36.66 51.46
CA MET A 476 5.47 36.04 52.04
C MET A 476 5.10 35.43 53.41
N ASN A 477 5.53 34.19 53.65
CA ASN A 477 5.46 33.47 54.93
C ASN A 477 4.05 33.26 55.53
N LYS A 478 3.34 32.24 55.03
CA LYS A 478 2.32 31.57 55.82
C LYS A 478 2.53 30.06 55.75
N ASP A 479 2.93 29.49 56.88
CA ASP A 479 3.09 28.05 57.06
C ASP A 479 1.85 27.31 56.57
N TRP A 480 2.07 26.33 55.70
CA TRP A 480 1.02 25.45 55.21
C TRP A 480 0.56 24.56 56.37
N ASP A 481 -0.68 24.76 56.85
CA ASP A 481 -1.25 23.94 57.93
C ASP A 481 -1.91 22.67 57.34
N PRO A 482 -1.35 21.47 57.59
CA PRO A 482 -1.91 20.21 57.11
C PRO A 482 -3.32 19.92 57.63
N ARG A 483 -3.78 20.58 58.72
CA ARG A 483 -5.12 20.39 59.28
C ARG A 483 -6.24 21.01 58.44
N MET A 484 -5.91 21.92 57.52
CA MET A 484 -6.88 22.52 56.59
C MET A 484 -7.16 21.64 55.37
N THR A 485 -6.40 20.55 55.21
CA THR A 485 -6.63 19.53 54.20
C THR A 485 -6.90 18.21 54.91
N TRP A 486 -7.82 17.38 54.43
CA TRP A 486 -8.11 16.05 55.01
C TRP A 486 -6.97 15.03 54.77
N ALA A 487 -5.72 15.49 54.74
CA ALA A 487 -4.52 14.72 54.50
C ALA A 487 -3.91 14.23 55.83
N LYS A 488 -3.57 12.94 55.91
CA LYS A 488 -2.90 12.36 57.08
C LYS A 488 -1.46 12.86 57.18
N SER A 489 -1.09 13.50 58.29
CA SER A 489 0.30 13.87 58.61
C SER A 489 1.05 12.72 59.28
N HIS A 490 2.25 12.38 58.79
CA HIS A 490 3.18 11.45 59.47
C HIS A 490 4.36 12.22 60.12
N PRO A 491 4.94 11.70 61.22
CA PRO A 491 5.69 12.47 62.20
C PRO A 491 7.16 12.75 61.83
N VAL A 492 7.67 13.85 62.40
CA VAL A 492 9.04 14.37 62.24
C VAL A 492 10.04 13.52 63.02
N SER A 493 11.07 13.02 62.33
CA SER A 493 12.25 12.37 62.94
C SER A 493 13.22 13.42 63.50
N PRO A 494 13.86 13.20 64.67
CA PRO A 494 14.77 14.17 65.27
C PRO A 494 16.15 14.20 64.58
N PRO A 495 16.86 15.34 64.61
CA PRO A 495 18.10 15.54 63.87
C PRO A 495 19.30 14.80 64.46
N GLN A 496 20.14 14.25 63.57
CA GLN A 496 21.43 13.64 63.88
C GLN A 496 22.51 14.71 64.12
N GLY A 497 23.21 14.64 65.25
CA GLY A 497 24.48 15.36 65.46
C GLY A 497 24.97 15.32 66.91
N TYR A 498 26.22 14.90 67.10
CA TYR A 498 27.04 14.77 68.33
C TYR A 498 27.05 13.41 69.07
N PRO A 499 28.20 13.00 69.64
CA PRO A 499 28.84 11.71 69.39
C PRO A 499 28.67 10.73 70.55
N ARG A 500 28.72 9.43 70.25
CA ARG A 500 28.64 8.37 71.25
C ARG A 500 29.97 8.20 72.01
N PRO A 501 29.97 7.85 73.31
CA PRO A 501 31.17 7.62 74.09
C PRO A 501 31.91 6.34 73.68
N LYS A 502 33.21 6.32 73.99
CA LYS A 502 34.14 5.20 73.83
C LYS A 502 33.71 4.01 74.70
N ASP A 503 33.57 2.83 74.10
CA ASP A 503 33.69 1.57 74.82
C ASP A 503 35.14 1.06 74.70
N PHE A 504 35.74 0.83 75.86
CA PHE A 504 37.03 0.17 76.05
C PHE A 504 36.88 -1.33 75.73
N GLY A 505 37.88 -1.89 75.04
CA GLY A 505 37.99 -3.32 74.82
C GLY A 505 38.48 -4.10 76.04
N ASN A 506 38.43 -5.43 75.93
CA ASN A 506 39.53 -6.33 76.26
C ASN A 506 39.20 -7.77 75.84
N ASN A 507 40.24 -8.41 75.27
CA ASN A 507 40.58 -9.84 75.20
C ASN A 507 39.54 -10.88 74.78
#